data_AF-A0A800K0K8-F1
#
_entry.id   AF-A0A800K0K8-F1
#
_cell.length_a   1.000
_cell.length_b   1.000
_cell.length_c   1.000
_cell.angle_alpha   90.00
_cell.angle_beta   90.00
_cell.angle_gamma   90.00
#
_symmetry.space_group_name_H-M   'P 1'
#
loop_
_entity.id
_entity.type
_entity.pdbx_description
1 polymer ?
#
loop_
_entity_poly.entity_id
_entity_poly.type
_entity_poly.pdbx_seq_one_letter_code
_entity_poly.pdbx_strand_id
1 'polypeptide(L)' 'EIDRYLGMPGQAISYKVGERYWLDAREQAKAKAGPEFDLKAWHNRALDLGPMGLCQMQQEMVGAS' A
#
# COMPACT_ATOMS: atom_id res chain seq x y z
N GLU A 1 -4.01 11.39 -26.18
CA GLU A 1 -3.79 10.30 -25.21
C GLU A 1 -2.37 10.26 -24.61
N ILE A 2 -1.37 10.90 -25.23
CA ILE A 2 0.01 10.93 -24.71
C ILE A 2 0.34 12.19 -23.86
N ASP A 3 -0.40 13.29 -23.99
CA ASP A 3 -0.03 14.56 -23.32
C ASP A 3 -0.31 14.63 -21.81
N ARG A 4 -1.08 13.70 -21.23
CA ARG A 4 -1.35 13.70 -19.77
C ARG A 4 -0.16 13.21 -18.93
N TYR A 5 0.81 12.53 -19.54
CA TYR A 5 1.99 12.03 -18.85
C TYR A 5 3.17 13.02 -18.81
N LEU A 6 3.11 14.13 -19.57
CA LEU A 6 4.18 15.12 -19.65
C LEU A 6 4.01 16.32 -18.70
N GLY A 7 2.80 16.55 -18.16
CA GLY A 7 2.51 17.73 -17.33
C GLY A 7 2.77 17.60 -15.83
N MET A 8 2.88 16.36 -15.30
CA MET A 8 3.17 16.09 -13.89
C MET A 8 4.25 15.00 -13.77
N PRO A 9 5.53 15.35 -13.95
CA PRO A 9 6.64 14.42 -13.70
C PRO A 9 6.61 14.03 -12.23
N GLY A 10 5.96 12.91 -11.92
CA GLY A 10 5.68 12.47 -10.56
C GLY A 10 4.42 11.63 -10.45
N GLN A 11 3.31 12.00 -11.10
CA GLN A 11 2.01 11.35 -10.84
C GLN A 11 1.99 9.85 -11.21
N ALA A 12 2.52 9.50 -12.38
CA ALA A 12 2.60 8.11 -12.83
C ALA A 12 3.58 7.29 -11.96
N ILE A 13 4.66 7.93 -11.51
CA ILE A 13 5.67 7.31 -10.64
C ILE A 13 5.07 7.10 -9.24
N SER A 14 4.41 8.11 -8.67
CA SER A 14 3.74 8.03 -7.37
C SER A 14 2.68 6.91 -7.34
N TYR A 15 1.93 6.72 -8.44
CA TYR A 15 1.00 5.60 -8.55
C TYR A 15 1.72 4.26 -8.50
N LYS A 16 2.74 4.05 -9.34
CA LYS A 16 3.45 2.77 -9.43
C LYS A 16 4.27 2.45 -8.18
N VAL A 17 4.85 3.47 -7.56
CA VAL A 17 5.54 3.33 -6.27
C VAL A 17 4.53 2.99 -5.18
N GLY A 18 3.39 3.69 -5.10
CA GLY A 18 2.34 3.36 -4.13
C GLY A 18 1.80 1.94 -4.29
N GLU A 19 1.49 1.53 -5.51
CA GLU A 19 1.05 0.16 -5.85
C GLU A 19 2.09 -0.87 -5.39
N ARG A 20 3.38 -0.61 -5.65
CA ARG A 20 4.46 -1.51 -5.23
C ARG A 20 4.53 -1.67 -3.72
N TYR A 21 4.50 -0.56 -2.98
CA TYR A 21 4.53 -0.59 -1.52
C TYR A 21 3.29 -1.29 -0.93
N TRP A 22 2.12 -1.10 -1.55
CA TRP A 22 0.88 -1.75 -1.12
C TRP A 22 0.94 -3.28 -1.27
N LEU A 23 1.43 -3.75 -2.41
CA LEU A 23 1.62 -5.18 -2.68
C LEU A 23 2.68 -5.78 -1.74
N ASP A 24 3.82 -5.12 -1.59
CA ASP A 24 4.89 -5.60 -0.72
C ASP A 24 4.46 -5.66 0.75
N ALA A 25 3.65 -4.69 1.22
CA ALA A 25 3.08 -4.72 2.56
C ALA A 25 2.11 -5.88 2.76
N ARG A 26 1.25 -6.15 1.77
CA ARG A 26 0.29 -7.27 1.83
C ARG A 26 0.98 -8.61 1.89
N GLU A 27 2.00 -8.85 1.06
CA GLU A 27 2.73 -10.12 1.07
C GLU A 27 3.47 -10.34 2.39
N GLN A 28 4.04 -9.28 2.98
CA GLN A 28 4.67 -9.36 4.30
C GLN A 28 3.65 -9.62 5.42
N ALA A 29 2.50 -8.95 5.40
CA ALA A 29 1.42 -9.19 6.35
C ALA A 29 0.90 -10.63 6.26
N LYS A 30 0.72 -11.14 5.04
CA LYS A 30 0.32 -12.52 4.78
C LYS A 30 1.36 -13.53 5.25
N ALA A 31 2.64 -13.26 5.03
CA ALA A 31 3.73 -14.11 5.51
C ALA A 31 3.79 -14.16 7.05
N LYS A 32 3.51 -13.05 7.73
CA LYS A 32 3.49 -12.98 9.20
C LYS A 32 2.25 -13.64 9.82
N ALA A 33 1.06 -13.38 9.28
CA ALA A 33 -0.20 -13.91 9.81
C ALA A 33 -0.47 -15.37 9.37
N GLY A 34 0.19 -15.84 8.31
CA GLY A 34 0.08 -17.23 7.85
C GLY A 34 -1.37 -17.62 7.53
N PRO A 35 -1.87 -18.76 8.04
CA PRO A 35 -3.25 -19.21 7.82
C PRO A 35 -4.33 -18.26 8.38
N GLU A 36 -3.97 -17.41 9.34
CA GLU A 36 -4.90 -16.47 9.98
C GLU A 36 -5.05 -15.15 9.19
N PHE A 37 -4.35 -15.02 8.05
CA PHE A 37 -4.43 -13.82 7.23
C PHE A 37 -5.82 -13.65 6.59
N ASP A 38 -6.53 -12.60 6.99
CA ASP A 38 -7.76 -12.14 6.34
C ASP A 38 -7.51 -10.89 5.50
N LEU A 39 -7.63 -11.04 4.17
CA LEU A 39 -7.47 -9.96 3.21
C LEU A 39 -8.51 -8.84 3.37
N LYS A 40 -9.74 -9.17 3.78
CA LYS A 40 -10.81 -8.19 3.96
C LYS A 40 -10.54 -7.35 5.21
N ALA A 41 -10.20 -8.01 6.32
CA ALA A 41 -9.82 -7.31 7.54
C ALA A 41 -8.57 -6.42 7.33
N TRP A 42 -7.59 -6.91 6.57
CA TRP A 42 -6.41 -6.13 6.21
C TRP A 42 -6.77 -4.88 5.40
N HIS A 43 -7.61 -4.98 4.36
CA HIS A 43 -8.04 -3.80 3.59
C HIS A 43 -8.86 -2.82 4.43
N ASN A 44 -9.75 -3.30 5.30
CA ASN A 44 -10.54 -2.43 6.17
C ASN A 44 -9.63 -1.60 7.08
N ARG A 45 -8.64 -2.23 7.72
CA ARG A 45 -7.63 -1.52 8.53
C ARG A 45 -6.91 -0.44 7.72
N ALA A 46 -6.53 -0.74 6.49
CA ALA A 46 -5.82 0.20 5.62
C ALA A 46 -6.66 1.46 5.31
N LEU A 47 -7.97 1.29 5.08
CA LEU A 47 -8.89 2.38 4.80
C LEU A 47 -9.19 3.20 6.06
N ASP A 48 -9.31 2.55 7.22
CA ASP A 48 -9.58 3.21 8.51
C ASP A 48 -8.42 4.13 8.96
N LEU A 49 -7.17 3.79 8.60
CA LEU A 49 -5.99 4.60 8.89
C LEU A 49 -5.92 5.91 8.08
N GLY A 50 -6.65 5.99 6.96
CA GLY A 50 -6.67 7.17 6.10
C GLY A 50 -5.36 7.41 5.32
N PRO A 51 -5.27 8.54 4.60
CA PRO A 51 -4.11 8.86 3.77
C PRO A 51 -2.87 9.18 4.63
N MET A 52 -1.77 8.49 4.35
CA MET A 52 -0.48 8.68 5.04
C MET A 52 0.71 8.42 4.10
N GLY A 53 1.92 8.76 4.55
CA GLY A 53 3.14 8.48 3.79
C GLY A 53 3.39 6.97 3.63
N LEU A 54 3.99 6.57 2.51
CA LEU A 54 4.21 5.15 2.16
C LEU A 54 5.00 4.38 3.22
N CYS A 55 6.00 5.01 3.86
CA CYS A 55 6.76 4.37 4.93
C CYS A 55 5.87 4.07 6.16
N GLN A 56 5.04 5.04 6.58
CA GLN A 56 4.13 4.86 7.70
C GLN A 56 3.10 3.78 7.38
N MET A 57 2.49 3.85 6.20
CA MET A 57 1.54 2.85 5.72
C MET A 57 2.15 1.44 5.76
N GLN A 58 3.37 1.27 5.24
CA GLN A 58 4.01 -0.04 5.25
C GLN A 58 4.22 -0.57 6.67
N GLN A 59 4.65 0.28 7.61
CA GLN A 59 4.82 -0.10 9.01
C GLN A 59 3.50 -0.55 9.66
N GLU A 60 2.44 0.24 9.49
CA GLU A 60 1.12 -0.04 10.05
C GLU A 60 0.48 -1.31 9.46
N MET A 61 0.72 -1.57 8.17
CA MET A 61 0.06 -2.64 7.42
C MET A 61 0.80 -3.98 7.45
N VAL A 62 2.11 -3.99 7.73
CA VAL A 62 2.92 -5.20 7.94
C VAL A 62 2.85 -5.69 9.39
N GLY A 63 2.21 -4.93 10.27
CA GLY A 63 2.00 -5.26 11.67
C GLY A 63 2.80 -4.33 12.59
N ALA A 64 2.10 -3.33 13.13
CA ALA A 64 2.42 -2.84 14.47
C ALA A 64 2.22 -4.01 15.44
N SER A 65 3.25 -4.27 16.26
CA SER A 65 3.09 -5.05 17.49
C SER A 65 2.05 -4.40 18.40
#